data_AF-A0A8H5DDF9-F1
#
_entry.id   AF-A0A8H5DDF9-F1
#
_cell.length_a   1.000
_cell.length_b   1.000
_cell.length_c   1.000
_cell.angle_alpha   90.00
_cell.angle_beta   90.00
_cell.angle_gamma   90.00
#
_symmetry.space_group_name_H-M   'P 1'
#
loop_
_entity.id
_entity.type
_entity.pdbx_description
1 polymer ?
#
loop_
_entity_poly.entity_id
_entity_poly.type
_entity_poly.pdbx_seq_one_letter_code
_entity_poly.pdbx_strand_id
1 'polypeptide(L)'
;MDVASLEALYDGPEAQAIFSRSVSKWRSVLLRARSLTSIPGSSLDLGRCLDHIPSLPDTIPRDARWIEGYSTWRNTEPLCHLATRTEQKRRIFLTKLHVTSLSLSSSPNFRVWDKNANNGIALLTLGWSYILSAALAERQGLPLVYCEATPSSHPSTTLDLSYASPAEQRWWRAITARGVGWSMANKISPWAIKVGDIGIEIQDGVESPQGPPSAREAACYLSRLCDAYGLGSQSSAALAAALTIPLNANASPFDPAEIELPIPTFATRAVCPPPTSIPSDFRLIGYLMTLSLCPWVMGPALWSVFWDPDVPCNFTGAWVLPIAAALSPVINQNRMDLLAKAFSSSAVAPLWLGLAICGRQTVVDSIYPSLAKLRDYPFFQPDINAAAWTGVAQSFLDCHQTRPCHDGMVSRADVWRLRHAYSQIYPDNEFSHTPPYGWPPFGQMRVTDVELEIRDHLAYSHNWIYSHWTWSLSGAVDYGFSVDARDACRLSKETTLSSAPARNVEIKGHEAIREISERATKAIFSWCCTQVEEGFGQTIVPRRFGPDRPLEIKKKSDPKEPQFIHAWLETITT
;
A
#
# COMPACT_ATOMS: atom_id res chain seq x y z
N MET A 1 -36.25 -2.59 -19.26
CA MET A 1 -36.25 -2.57 -17.78
C MET A 1 -37.19 -1.47 -17.34
N ASP A 2 -38.11 -1.78 -16.42
CA ASP A 2 -39.00 -0.82 -15.77
C ASP A 2 -38.22 -0.01 -14.71
N VAL A 3 -38.61 1.22 -14.40
CA VAL A 3 -37.90 2.10 -13.44
C VAL A 3 -37.80 1.43 -12.05
N ALA A 4 -38.87 0.76 -11.62
CA ALA A 4 -38.91 0.00 -10.38
C ALA A 4 -37.89 -1.17 -10.33
N SER A 5 -37.57 -1.75 -11.50
CA SER A 5 -36.55 -2.82 -11.60
C SER A 5 -35.11 -2.31 -11.53
N LEU A 6 -34.89 -1.06 -11.94
CA LEU A 6 -33.60 -0.40 -11.88
C LEU A 6 -33.29 0.13 -10.47
N GLU A 7 -34.32 0.59 -9.76
CA GLU A 7 -34.24 0.95 -8.33
C GLU A 7 -33.88 -0.30 -7.51
N ALA A 8 -34.66 -1.38 -7.62
CA ALA A 8 -34.40 -2.63 -6.89
C ALA A 8 -32.99 -3.23 -7.10
N LEU A 9 -32.35 -2.96 -8.24
CA LEU A 9 -30.97 -3.42 -8.55
C LEU A 9 -29.91 -2.77 -7.66
N TYR A 10 -30.11 -1.52 -7.23
CA TYR A 10 -29.11 -0.72 -6.52
C TYR A 10 -29.52 -0.32 -5.10
N ASP A 11 -30.82 -0.17 -4.82
CA ASP A 11 -31.35 0.33 -3.54
C ASP A 11 -32.45 -0.54 -2.91
N GLY A 12 -32.56 -1.81 -3.35
CA GLY A 12 -33.50 -2.81 -2.82
C GLY A 12 -33.18 -3.35 -1.41
N PRO A 13 -33.96 -4.34 -0.92
CA PRO A 13 -33.80 -4.92 0.43
C PRO A 13 -32.41 -5.49 0.73
N GLU A 14 -31.73 -6.00 -0.29
CA GLU A 14 -30.37 -6.51 -0.17
C GLU A 14 -29.36 -5.38 0.06
N ALA A 15 -29.50 -4.26 -0.65
CA ALA A 15 -28.72 -3.04 -0.41
C ALA A 15 -28.91 -2.55 1.04
N GLN A 16 -30.13 -2.61 1.56
CA GLN A 16 -30.44 -2.27 2.96
C GLN A 16 -29.73 -3.20 3.96
N ALA A 17 -29.66 -4.50 3.68
CA ALA A 17 -28.93 -5.45 4.51
C ALA A 17 -27.42 -5.17 4.50
N ILE A 18 -26.84 -4.94 3.32
CA ILE A 18 -25.42 -4.60 3.14
C ILE A 18 -25.08 -3.27 3.83
N PHE A 19 -25.92 -2.25 3.68
CA PHE A 19 -25.76 -0.96 4.35
C PHE A 19 -25.75 -1.13 5.87
N SER A 20 -26.73 -1.86 6.42
CA SER A 20 -26.83 -2.13 7.86
C SER A 20 -25.62 -2.91 8.39
N ARG A 21 -25.11 -3.88 7.60
CA ARG A 21 -23.88 -4.63 7.89
C ARG A 21 -22.67 -3.70 7.96
N SER A 22 -22.48 -2.85 6.95
CA SER A 22 -21.37 -1.90 6.90
C SER A 22 -21.40 -0.91 8.06
N VAL A 23 -22.57 -0.32 8.35
CA VAL A 23 -22.75 0.58 9.50
C VAL A 23 -22.36 -0.10 10.82
N SER A 24 -22.75 -1.36 11.01
CA SER A 24 -22.45 -2.11 12.24
C SER A 24 -20.96 -2.39 12.37
N LYS A 25 -20.32 -2.85 11.28
CA LYS A 25 -18.88 -3.11 11.20
C LYS A 25 -18.09 -1.85 11.57
N TRP A 26 -18.35 -0.73 10.91
CA TRP A 26 -17.56 0.49 11.11
C TRP A 26 -17.86 1.23 12.41
N ARG A 27 -19.08 1.13 12.93
CA ARG A 27 -19.36 1.56 14.32
C ARG A 27 -18.55 0.74 15.32
N SER A 28 -18.51 -0.57 15.19
CA SER A 28 -17.73 -1.46 16.06
C SER A 28 -16.23 -1.14 16.00
N VAL A 29 -15.69 -0.98 14.78
CA VAL A 29 -14.29 -0.57 14.56
C VAL A 29 -13.95 0.73 15.28
N LEU A 30 -14.77 1.78 15.12
CA LEU A 30 -14.52 3.07 15.75
C LEU A 30 -14.72 3.05 17.27
N LEU A 31 -15.69 2.29 17.79
CA LEU A 31 -15.88 2.13 19.23
C LEU A 31 -14.67 1.47 19.87
N ARG A 32 -14.16 0.38 19.26
CA ARG A 32 -12.94 -0.28 19.70
C ARG A 32 -11.75 0.67 19.62
N ALA A 33 -11.58 1.38 18.51
CA ALA A 33 -10.49 2.34 18.33
C ALA A 33 -10.47 3.42 19.42
N ARG A 34 -11.64 3.93 19.82
CA ARG A 34 -11.78 4.91 20.92
C ARG A 34 -11.46 4.33 22.29
N SER A 35 -11.69 3.03 22.50
CA SER A 35 -11.36 2.35 23.76
C SER A 35 -9.85 2.07 23.93
N LEU A 36 -9.07 2.11 22.84
CA LEU A 36 -7.64 1.84 22.88
C LEU A 36 -6.86 3.03 23.46
N THR A 37 -6.14 2.77 24.55
CA THR A 37 -5.25 3.74 25.20
C THR A 37 -3.90 3.88 24.50
N SER A 38 -3.46 2.84 23.80
CA SER A 38 -2.17 2.74 23.11
C SER A 38 -2.33 2.13 21.72
N ILE A 39 -1.28 2.19 20.90
CA ILE A 39 -1.24 1.50 19.61
C ILE A 39 -1.02 -0.01 19.88
N PRO A 40 -1.85 -0.91 19.34
CA PRO A 40 -1.67 -2.34 19.52
C PRO A 40 -0.35 -2.84 18.94
N GLY A 41 0.28 -3.83 19.58
CA GLY A 41 1.54 -4.41 19.11
C GLY A 41 1.48 -5.01 17.71
N SER A 42 0.29 -5.41 17.23
CA SER A 42 0.08 -5.85 15.83
C SER A 42 0.40 -4.77 14.80
N SER A 43 0.25 -3.49 15.15
CA SER A 43 0.62 -2.35 14.30
C SER A 43 2.12 -2.09 14.26
N LEU A 44 2.92 -2.79 15.07
CA LEU A 44 4.38 -2.63 15.13
C LEU A 44 5.13 -3.81 14.47
N ASP A 45 4.43 -4.87 14.11
CA ASP A 45 5.00 -6.06 13.50
C ASP A 45 4.94 -5.97 11.97
N LEU A 46 5.98 -5.38 11.37
CA LEU A 46 6.09 -5.21 9.92
C LEU A 46 6.18 -6.53 9.16
N GLY A 47 6.60 -7.62 9.81
CA GLY A 47 6.66 -8.95 9.20
C GLY A 47 5.28 -9.45 8.76
N ARG A 48 4.21 -8.97 9.40
CA ARG A 48 2.82 -9.31 9.02
C ARG A 48 2.37 -8.75 7.68
N CYS A 49 3.06 -7.73 7.18
CA CYS A 49 2.79 -7.16 5.86
C CYS A 49 3.50 -7.93 4.74
N LEU A 50 4.32 -8.93 5.09
CA LEU A 50 5.15 -9.70 4.17
C LEU A 50 4.62 -11.13 4.11
N ASP A 51 4.20 -11.54 2.91
CA ASP A 51 3.90 -12.93 2.58
C ASP A 51 4.87 -13.36 1.48
N HIS A 52 4.45 -13.53 0.22
CA HIS A 52 5.35 -13.97 -0.86
C HIS A 52 6.16 -12.86 -1.54
N ILE A 53 6.40 -11.73 -0.87
CA ILE A 53 7.12 -10.59 -1.47
C ILE A 53 8.61 -10.93 -1.71
N PRO A 54 9.19 -10.64 -2.89
CA PRO A 54 10.61 -10.89 -3.14
C PRO A 54 11.51 -9.86 -2.45
N SER A 55 12.73 -10.26 -2.13
CA SER A 55 13.74 -9.34 -1.61
C SER A 55 14.32 -8.50 -2.74
N LEU A 56 14.57 -7.22 -2.47
CA LEU A 56 15.29 -6.37 -3.41
C LEU A 56 16.69 -6.99 -3.69
N PRO A 57 17.12 -7.12 -4.96
CA PRO A 57 18.38 -7.78 -5.30
C PRO A 57 19.60 -7.12 -4.63
N ASP A 58 20.54 -7.91 -4.14
CA ASP A 58 21.75 -7.40 -3.46
C ASP A 58 22.73 -6.69 -4.41
N THR A 59 22.67 -7.01 -5.70
CA THR A 59 23.49 -6.38 -6.74
C THR A 59 22.60 -5.77 -7.81
N ILE A 60 22.67 -4.45 -7.95
CA ILE A 60 21.91 -3.66 -8.91
C ILE A 60 22.90 -2.82 -9.74
N PRO A 61 22.70 -2.67 -11.06
CA PRO A 61 23.56 -1.80 -11.87
C PRO A 61 23.58 -0.37 -11.33
N ARG A 62 24.78 0.21 -11.32
CA ARG A 62 25.01 1.57 -10.80
C ARG A 62 24.12 2.62 -11.47
N ASP A 63 23.90 2.48 -12.76
CA ASP A 63 23.14 3.41 -13.61
C ASP A 63 21.63 3.13 -13.60
N ALA A 64 21.16 1.98 -13.11
CA ALA A 64 19.74 1.62 -13.09
C ALA A 64 18.87 2.69 -12.38
N ARG A 65 17.88 3.23 -13.11
CA ARG A 65 16.80 4.09 -12.57
C ARG A 65 15.61 3.26 -12.11
N TRP A 66 15.45 2.05 -12.66
CA TRP A 66 14.42 1.09 -12.32
C TRP A 66 14.93 -0.34 -12.52
N ILE A 67 14.27 -1.31 -11.91
CA ILE A 67 14.42 -2.75 -12.16
C ILE A 67 13.07 -3.35 -12.53
N GLU A 68 13.09 -4.50 -13.21
CA GLU A 68 11.88 -5.19 -13.66
C GLU A 68 11.88 -6.63 -13.20
N GLY A 69 10.68 -7.19 -13.08
CA GLY A 69 10.45 -8.61 -12.95
C GLY A 69 9.01 -8.97 -13.26
N TYR A 70 8.69 -10.25 -13.14
CA TYR A 70 7.34 -10.78 -13.34
C TYR A 70 7.11 -11.96 -12.41
N SER A 71 5.85 -12.22 -12.08
CA SER A 71 5.47 -13.36 -11.25
C SER A 71 5.13 -14.57 -12.09
N THR A 72 5.49 -15.75 -11.58
CA THR A 72 5.02 -17.03 -12.08
C THR A 72 4.02 -17.63 -11.10
N TRP A 73 2.94 -18.19 -11.62
CA TRP A 73 1.88 -18.85 -10.87
C TRP A 73 1.74 -20.30 -11.34
N ARG A 74 1.42 -21.19 -10.40
CA ARG A 74 1.20 -22.60 -10.67
C ARG A 74 -0.26 -22.96 -10.43
N ASN A 75 -0.79 -23.82 -11.29
CA ASN A 75 -2.09 -24.43 -11.11
C ASN A 75 -1.92 -25.69 -10.26
N THR A 76 -2.75 -25.88 -9.24
CA THR A 76 -2.75 -27.14 -8.47
C THR A 76 -3.61 -28.23 -9.07
N GLU A 77 -4.39 -27.93 -10.11
CA GLU A 77 -5.24 -28.90 -10.78
C GLU A 77 -4.44 -29.78 -11.74
N PRO A 78 -4.24 -31.08 -11.44
CA PRO A 78 -3.44 -31.99 -12.29
C PRO A 78 -4.11 -32.30 -13.63
N LEU A 79 -5.43 -32.16 -13.73
CA LEU A 79 -6.19 -32.46 -14.96
C LEU A 79 -6.21 -31.30 -15.97
N CYS A 80 -5.68 -30.14 -15.58
CA CYS A 80 -5.60 -28.98 -16.45
C CYS A 80 -4.33 -29.02 -17.32
N HIS A 81 -4.48 -28.76 -18.63
CA HIS A 81 -3.33 -28.67 -19.54
C HIS A 81 -2.43 -27.45 -19.25
N LEU A 82 -2.98 -26.41 -18.61
CA LEU A 82 -2.21 -25.23 -18.21
C LEU A 82 -1.69 -25.35 -16.77
N ALA A 83 -0.45 -25.79 -16.64
CA ALA A 83 0.23 -25.99 -15.36
C ALA A 83 0.78 -24.67 -14.76
N THR A 84 1.19 -23.73 -15.59
CA THR A 84 1.79 -22.45 -15.16
C THR A 84 1.29 -21.27 -15.99
N ARG A 85 1.33 -20.08 -15.39
CA ARG A 85 1.10 -18.81 -16.09
C ARG A 85 2.03 -17.74 -15.53
N THR A 86 2.30 -16.71 -16.33
CA THR A 86 3.11 -15.57 -15.91
C THR A 86 2.31 -14.28 -16.06
N GLU A 87 2.44 -13.38 -15.09
CA GLU A 87 1.88 -12.04 -15.19
C GLU A 87 2.79 -11.11 -16.01
N GLN A 88 2.28 -9.96 -16.39
CA GLN A 88 3.06 -8.94 -17.09
C GLN A 88 4.27 -8.48 -16.25
N LYS A 89 5.32 -8.03 -16.93
CA LYS A 89 6.48 -7.42 -16.27
C LYS A 89 6.07 -6.13 -15.55
N ARG A 90 6.53 -5.96 -14.31
CA ARG A 90 6.36 -4.73 -13.53
C ARG A 90 7.69 -4.04 -13.30
N ARG A 91 7.67 -2.71 -13.41
CA ARG A 91 8.80 -1.82 -13.12
C ARG A 91 8.77 -1.39 -11.66
N ILE A 92 9.94 -1.36 -11.04
CA ILE A 92 10.19 -0.85 -9.70
C ILE A 92 11.22 0.28 -9.82
N PHE A 93 10.81 1.50 -9.50
CA PHE A 93 11.66 2.68 -9.63
C PHE A 93 12.57 2.82 -8.40
N LEU A 94 13.85 3.05 -8.66
CA LEU A 94 14.89 3.17 -7.63
C LEU A 94 15.22 4.65 -7.32
N THR A 95 14.53 5.57 -7.96
CA THR A 95 14.73 7.01 -7.84
C THR A 95 13.40 7.74 -7.89
N LYS A 96 13.34 8.96 -7.35
CA LYS A 96 12.18 9.86 -7.49
C LYS A 96 12.57 11.21 -8.08
N LEU A 97 11.59 11.95 -8.59
CA LEU A 97 11.77 13.26 -9.22
C LEU A 97 12.08 14.36 -8.19
N HIS A 98 11.35 14.36 -7.07
CA HIS A 98 11.44 15.41 -6.06
C HIS A 98 11.76 14.82 -4.69
N VAL A 99 12.60 15.53 -3.92
CA VAL A 99 12.86 15.21 -2.52
C VAL A 99 11.59 15.47 -1.71
N THR A 100 11.26 14.59 -0.75
CA THR A 100 10.11 14.79 0.13
C THR A 100 10.46 15.80 1.20
N SER A 101 9.63 16.82 1.40
CA SER A 101 9.84 17.82 2.46
C SER A 101 9.27 17.32 3.78
N LEU A 102 9.96 17.61 4.88
CA LEU A 102 9.53 17.29 6.23
C LEU A 102 9.33 18.56 7.07
N SER A 103 8.18 18.64 7.73
CA SER A 103 7.89 19.61 8.79
C SER A 103 7.45 18.90 10.09
N LEU A 104 7.46 19.64 11.21
CA LEU A 104 6.92 19.14 12.46
C LEU A 104 5.42 19.44 12.56
N SER A 105 4.64 18.44 12.96
CA SER A 105 3.21 18.61 13.14
C SER A 105 2.91 19.41 14.40
N SER A 106 1.99 20.38 14.29
CA SER A 106 1.42 21.10 15.45
C SER A 106 0.34 20.30 16.18
N SER A 107 -0.09 19.17 15.60
CA SER A 107 -1.14 18.31 16.13
C SER A 107 -0.69 17.57 17.41
N PRO A 108 -1.61 17.26 18.35
CA PRO A 108 -1.31 16.35 19.46
C PRO A 108 -1.11 14.89 19.03
N ASN A 109 -1.37 14.53 17.76
CA ASN A 109 -1.23 13.17 17.24
C ASN A 109 0.17 12.61 17.54
N PHE A 110 0.21 11.44 18.17
CA PHE A 110 1.44 10.71 18.50
C PHE A 110 2.50 11.53 19.27
N ARG A 111 2.15 12.68 19.86
CA ARG A 111 3.08 13.50 20.64
C ARG A 111 3.52 12.80 21.93
N VAL A 112 2.65 11.98 22.49
CA VAL A 112 2.96 11.08 23.61
C VAL A 112 2.80 9.65 23.13
N TRP A 113 3.87 8.86 23.19
CA TRP A 113 3.86 7.46 22.79
C TRP A 113 3.84 6.55 24.02
N ASP A 114 2.75 5.81 24.26
CA ASP A 114 2.62 4.84 25.36
C ASP A 114 3.02 5.37 26.76
N LYS A 115 2.74 6.65 27.03
CA LYS A 115 3.14 7.37 28.26
C LYS A 115 4.66 7.46 28.49
N ASN A 116 5.46 7.20 27.46
CA ASN A 116 6.89 7.43 27.47
C ASN A 116 7.17 8.94 27.54
N ALA A 117 8.11 9.34 28.40
CA ALA A 117 8.57 10.72 28.50
C ALA A 117 9.36 11.16 27.25
N ASN A 118 9.91 10.18 26.53
CA ASN A 118 10.64 10.41 25.28
C ASN A 118 9.77 10.05 24.06
N ASN A 119 9.90 10.88 23.03
CA ASN A 119 9.35 10.66 21.72
C ASN A 119 10.43 10.91 20.66
N GLY A 120 10.91 9.84 20.05
CA GLY A 120 11.93 9.87 19.01
C GLY A 120 11.40 9.56 17.62
N ILE A 121 10.07 9.46 17.40
CA ILE A 121 9.50 8.99 16.12
C ILE A 121 10.05 9.78 14.92
N ALA A 122 10.10 11.11 15.01
CA ALA A 122 10.63 11.94 13.93
C ALA A 122 12.10 11.62 13.62
N LEU A 123 12.94 11.56 14.66
CA LEU A 123 14.36 11.27 14.53
C LEU A 123 14.62 9.85 14.02
N LEU A 124 13.88 8.86 14.53
CA LEU A 124 13.97 7.47 14.10
C LEU A 124 13.49 7.28 12.67
N THR A 125 12.47 8.03 12.23
CA THR A 125 11.97 7.98 10.85
C THR A 125 13.06 8.46 9.90
N LEU A 126 13.71 9.58 10.22
CA LEU A 126 14.85 10.10 9.46
C LEU A 126 16.04 9.11 9.46
N GLY A 127 16.31 8.46 10.58
CA GLY A 127 17.31 7.39 10.68
C GLY A 127 17.00 6.20 9.79
N TRP A 128 15.76 5.71 9.79
CA TRP A 128 15.32 4.63 8.91
C TRP A 128 15.32 5.03 7.42
N SER A 129 14.91 6.25 7.11
CA SER A 129 15.02 6.81 5.76
C SER A 129 16.47 6.80 5.26
N TYR A 130 17.42 7.22 6.10
CA TYR A 130 18.85 7.10 5.79
C TYR A 130 19.26 5.64 5.56
N ILE A 131 18.90 4.73 6.48
CA ILE A 131 19.27 3.31 6.39
C ILE A 131 18.77 2.68 5.09
N LEU A 132 17.51 2.93 4.70
CA LEU A 132 16.94 2.45 3.45
C LEU A 132 17.69 3.01 2.23
N SER A 133 18.03 4.30 2.25
CA SER A 133 18.80 4.93 1.19
C SER A 133 20.24 4.42 1.11
N ALA A 134 20.91 4.22 2.24
CA ALA A 134 22.24 3.63 2.30
C ALA A 134 22.24 2.20 1.78
N ALA A 135 21.24 1.40 2.15
CA ALA A 135 21.11 0.03 1.71
C ALA A 135 20.86 -0.04 0.19
N LEU A 136 20.14 0.94 -0.40
CA LEU A 136 20.01 1.04 -1.85
C LEU A 136 21.33 1.45 -2.52
N ALA A 137 22.02 2.44 -1.95
CA ALA A 137 23.30 2.91 -2.45
C ALA A 137 24.34 1.77 -2.48
N GLU A 138 24.42 0.98 -1.41
CA GLU A 138 25.29 -0.19 -1.30
C GLU A 138 25.00 -1.22 -2.40
N ARG A 139 23.72 -1.55 -2.65
CA ARG A 139 23.30 -2.47 -3.72
C ARG A 139 23.65 -1.96 -5.12
N GLN A 140 23.68 -0.64 -5.31
CA GLN A 140 24.07 0.00 -6.57
C GLN A 140 25.57 0.32 -6.65
N GLY A 141 26.35 0.04 -5.60
CA GLY A 141 27.74 0.45 -5.48
C GLY A 141 27.93 1.97 -5.61
N LEU A 142 26.99 2.76 -5.10
CA LEU A 142 27.01 4.23 -5.12
C LEU A 142 27.56 4.79 -3.79
N PRO A 143 28.41 5.83 -3.84
CA PRO A 143 28.89 6.48 -2.62
C PRO A 143 27.80 7.35 -1.99
N LEU A 144 27.77 7.38 -0.66
CA LEU A 144 27.07 8.40 0.11
C LEU A 144 28.03 9.52 0.48
N VAL A 145 27.56 10.76 0.42
CA VAL A 145 28.32 11.95 0.82
C VAL A 145 27.50 12.80 1.77
N TYR A 146 28.16 13.41 2.75
CA TYR A 146 27.54 14.47 3.55
C TYR A 146 27.38 15.72 2.69
N CYS A 147 26.26 16.40 2.85
CA CYS A 147 26.01 17.70 2.26
C CYS A 147 26.30 18.81 3.28
N GLU A 148 26.34 20.06 2.83
CA GLU A 148 26.44 21.21 3.73
C GLU A 148 25.22 21.24 4.66
N ALA A 149 25.47 20.94 5.92
CA ALA A 149 24.46 20.88 6.96
C ALA A 149 24.27 22.28 7.54
N THR A 150 23.05 22.80 7.49
CA THR A 150 22.69 23.99 8.27
C THR A 150 22.07 23.54 9.60
N PRO A 151 22.59 23.98 10.75
CA PRO A 151 22.06 23.56 12.05
C PRO A 151 20.64 24.09 12.28
N SER A 152 19.96 23.55 13.31
CA SER A 152 18.67 24.07 13.78
C SER A 152 18.80 25.56 14.11
N SER A 153 17.80 26.35 13.73
CA SER A 153 17.80 27.80 13.99
C SER A 153 17.19 28.14 15.34
N HIS A 154 16.28 27.29 15.82
CA HIS A 154 15.62 27.44 17.12
C HIS A 154 15.61 26.11 17.86
N PRO A 155 16.76 25.67 18.42
CA PRO A 155 16.84 24.40 19.11
C PRO A 155 15.93 24.40 20.33
N SER A 156 15.03 23.42 20.39
CA SER A 156 14.06 23.26 21.47
C SER A 156 14.45 22.13 22.42
N THR A 157 15.29 21.19 21.97
CA THR A 157 15.76 20.06 22.76
C THR A 157 17.19 19.71 22.37
N THR A 158 18.07 19.65 23.37
CA THR A 158 19.44 19.16 23.20
C THR A 158 19.45 17.64 23.41
N LEU A 159 19.87 16.89 22.40
CA LEU A 159 19.99 15.43 22.45
C LEU A 159 21.37 15.06 23.02
N ASP A 160 21.39 14.47 24.21
CA ASP A 160 22.61 13.99 24.84
C ASP A 160 23.08 12.67 24.20
N LEU A 161 24.13 12.77 23.39
CA LEU A 161 24.84 11.67 22.75
C LEU A 161 26.24 11.45 23.33
N SER A 162 26.44 11.68 24.63
CA SER A 162 27.77 11.50 25.27
C SER A 162 28.31 10.07 25.19
N TYR A 163 27.44 9.06 24.98
CA TYR A 163 27.83 7.67 24.77
C TYR A 163 28.30 7.38 23.33
N ALA A 164 28.01 8.28 22.39
CA ALA A 164 28.18 8.07 20.97
C ALA A 164 29.62 8.33 20.52
N SER A 165 30.06 7.63 19.47
CA SER A 165 31.35 7.92 18.83
C SER A 165 31.27 9.26 18.06
N PRO A 166 32.40 9.93 17.79
CA PRO A 166 32.41 11.13 16.95
C PRO A 166 31.78 10.93 15.57
N ALA A 167 31.90 9.72 15.01
CA ALA A 167 31.28 9.36 13.74
C ALA A 167 29.75 9.26 13.83
N GLU A 168 29.23 8.66 14.90
CA GLU A 168 27.80 8.58 15.16
C GLU A 168 27.19 9.96 15.45
N GLN A 169 27.86 10.80 16.23
CA GLN A 169 27.43 12.18 16.46
C GLN A 169 27.38 12.98 15.16
N ARG A 170 28.38 12.82 14.29
CA ARG A 170 28.41 13.46 12.95
C ARG A 170 27.23 12.99 12.09
N TRP A 171 26.94 11.69 12.11
CA TRP A 171 25.82 11.12 11.36
C TRP A 171 24.47 11.67 11.84
N TRP A 172 24.22 11.68 13.16
CA TRP A 172 22.99 12.26 13.71
C TRP A 172 22.87 13.75 13.36
N ARG A 173 23.98 14.51 13.43
CA ARG A 173 24.00 15.93 13.01
C ARG A 173 23.58 16.11 11.56
N ALA A 174 24.07 15.27 10.66
CA ALA A 174 23.67 15.32 9.25
C ALA A 174 22.19 14.97 9.06
N ILE A 175 21.66 14.01 9.82
CA ILE A 175 20.26 13.60 9.74
C ILE A 175 19.31 14.70 10.24
N THR A 176 19.69 15.44 11.28
CA THR A 176 18.87 16.50 11.88
C THR A 176 19.09 17.87 11.27
N ALA A 177 20.09 18.03 10.40
CA ALA A 177 20.41 19.29 9.75
C ALA A 177 19.27 19.75 8.85
N ARG A 178 19.01 21.06 8.84
CA ARG A 178 18.06 21.69 7.92
C ARG A 178 18.55 21.51 6.48
N GLY A 179 17.62 21.18 5.60
CA GLY A 179 17.89 20.87 4.20
C GLY A 179 18.11 19.37 3.96
N VAL A 180 19.05 19.05 3.08
CA VAL A 180 19.41 17.67 2.76
C VAL A 180 20.80 17.45 3.33
N GLY A 181 20.94 16.68 4.41
CA GLY A 181 22.23 16.50 5.08
C GLY A 181 23.14 15.42 4.47
N TRP A 182 22.62 14.63 3.54
CA TRP A 182 23.37 13.59 2.84
C TRP A 182 22.76 13.33 1.46
N SER A 183 23.57 12.85 0.52
CA SER A 183 23.11 12.50 -0.83
C SER A 183 23.72 11.20 -1.35
N MET A 184 23.00 10.58 -2.29
CA MET A 184 23.38 9.33 -2.95
C MET A 184 23.88 9.66 -4.37
N ALA A 185 25.16 10.00 -4.49
CA ALA A 185 25.76 10.44 -5.75
C ALA A 185 24.90 11.53 -6.46
N ASN A 186 24.54 11.30 -7.73
CA ASN A 186 23.69 12.18 -8.53
C ASN A 186 22.21 11.73 -8.59
N LYS A 187 21.78 10.83 -7.69
CA LYS A 187 20.43 10.26 -7.67
C LYS A 187 19.69 10.67 -6.42
N ILE A 188 18.39 10.94 -6.56
CA ILE A 188 17.51 11.16 -5.42
C ILE A 188 16.95 9.80 -4.98
N SER A 189 17.35 9.38 -3.78
CA SER A 189 16.81 8.16 -3.19
C SER A 189 15.30 8.29 -2.92
N PRO A 190 14.50 7.22 -3.08
CA PRO A 190 13.07 7.24 -2.79
C PRO A 190 12.73 7.69 -1.36
N TRP A 191 13.62 7.41 -0.41
CA TRP A 191 13.49 7.80 1.01
C TRP A 191 14.23 9.10 1.37
N ALA A 192 14.79 9.83 0.40
CA ALA A 192 15.45 11.11 0.68
C ALA A 192 14.44 12.14 1.20
N ILE A 193 14.80 12.81 2.29
CA ILE A 193 14.00 13.84 2.95
C ILE A 193 14.78 15.15 2.99
N LYS A 194 14.09 16.25 2.69
CA LYS A 194 14.53 17.62 2.96
C LYS A 194 13.94 18.03 4.31
N VAL A 195 14.79 18.10 5.32
CA VAL A 195 14.41 18.34 6.71
C VAL A 195 14.19 19.84 6.93
N GLY A 196 13.04 20.19 7.49
CA GLY A 196 12.78 21.52 8.05
C GLY A 196 13.59 21.77 9.32
N ASP A 197 13.15 22.68 10.19
CA ASP A 197 13.70 22.76 11.55
C ASP A 197 12.94 21.80 12.45
N ILE A 198 13.61 20.74 12.92
CA ILE A 198 13.03 19.75 13.84
C ILE A 198 13.34 20.04 15.31
N GLY A 199 14.00 21.17 15.60
CA GLY A 199 14.26 21.64 16.97
C GLY A 199 15.19 20.76 17.80
N ILE A 200 15.95 19.86 17.17
CA ILE A 200 16.95 19.01 17.83
C ILE A 200 18.34 19.62 17.63
N GLU A 201 19.05 19.82 18.74
CA GLU A 201 20.46 20.16 18.74
C GLU A 201 21.29 18.99 19.25
N ILE A 202 22.38 18.69 18.56
CA ILE A 202 23.35 17.68 19.00
C ILE A 202 24.60 18.43 19.39
N GLN A 203 25.05 18.26 20.62
CA GLN A 203 26.22 18.97 21.16
C GLN A 203 27.45 18.79 20.26
N ASP A 204 28.23 19.87 20.13
CA ASP A 204 29.46 19.87 19.37
C ASP A 204 30.46 18.88 19.95
N GLY A 205 30.88 17.94 19.10
CA GLY A 205 31.93 16.98 19.36
C GLY A 205 33.02 17.13 18.30
N VAL A 206 34.17 16.47 18.53
CA VAL A 206 35.30 16.49 17.59
C VAL A 206 34.83 16.10 16.19
N GLU A 207 35.19 16.90 15.17
CA GLU A 207 34.90 16.56 13.78
C GLU A 207 35.59 15.26 13.39
N SER A 208 34.79 14.24 13.06
CA SER A 208 35.32 12.99 12.51
C SER A 208 35.53 13.15 11.01
N PRO A 209 36.70 12.82 10.43
CA PRO A 209 36.93 12.86 8.98
C PRO A 209 36.20 11.74 8.22
N GLN A 210 35.57 10.79 8.92
CA GLN A 210 34.87 9.66 8.30
C GLN A 210 33.64 10.11 7.51
N GLY A 211 33.37 9.41 6.41
CA GLY A 211 32.18 9.60 5.59
C GLY A 211 30.89 9.10 6.26
N PRO A 212 29.75 9.18 5.56
CA PRO A 212 28.49 8.63 6.04
C PRO A 212 28.60 7.11 6.30
N PRO A 213 27.99 6.58 7.38
CA PRO A 213 28.06 5.15 7.71
C PRO A 213 27.35 4.24 6.69
N SER A 214 27.70 2.95 6.69
CA SER A 214 26.91 1.94 6.00
C SER A 214 25.49 1.80 6.59
N ALA A 215 24.56 1.20 5.86
CA ALA A 215 23.21 0.90 6.32
C ALA A 215 23.23 0.08 7.62
N ARG A 216 24.15 -0.89 7.72
CA ARG A 216 24.33 -1.73 8.91
C ARG A 216 24.85 -0.94 10.10
N GLU A 217 25.86 -0.08 9.91
CA GLU A 217 26.40 0.77 10.98
C GLU A 217 25.36 1.77 11.47
N ALA A 218 24.64 2.43 10.55
CA ALA A 218 23.52 3.31 10.87
C ALA A 218 22.41 2.60 11.66
N ALA A 219 22.09 1.34 11.31
CA ALA A 219 21.14 0.54 12.08
C ALA A 219 21.63 0.25 13.51
N CYS A 220 22.92 0.00 13.71
CA CYS A 220 23.51 -0.12 15.06
C CYS A 220 23.41 1.20 15.85
N TYR A 221 23.63 2.34 15.19
CA TYR A 221 23.52 3.66 15.81
C TYR A 221 22.07 3.94 16.24
N LEU A 222 21.11 3.61 15.38
CA LEU A 222 19.68 3.72 15.66
C LEU A 222 19.26 2.83 16.83
N SER A 223 19.73 1.57 16.90
CA SER A 223 19.46 0.68 18.04
C SER A 223 19.98 1.25 19.35
N ARG A 224 21.20 1.79 19.37
CA ARG A 224 21.78 2.38 20.59
C ARG A 224 21.00 3.60 21.07
N LEU A 225 20.50 4.42 20.15
CA LEU A 225 19.59 5.52 20.50
C LEU A 225 18.29 4.99 21.13
N CYS A 226 17.72 3.92 20.55
CA CYS A 226 16.53 3.29 21.09
C CYS A 226 16.73 2.76 22.51
N ASP A 227 17.88 2.12 22.78
CA ASP A 227 18.20 1.62 24.11
C ASP A 227 18.47 2.76 25.11
N ALA A 228 19.18 3.81 24.68
CA ALA A 228 19.51 4.96 25.52
C ALA A 228 18.27 5.76 25.97
N TYR A 229 17.23 5.84 25.13
CA TYR A 229 16.02 6.64 25.40
C TYR A 229 14.74 5.80 25.55
N GLY A 230 14.83 4.46 25.55
CA GLY A 230 13.68 3.57 25.69
C GLY A 230 12.69 3.67 24.53
N LEU A 231 13.17 3.75 23.28
CA LEU A 231 12.36 4.02 22.08
C LEU A 231 12.03 2.75 21.26
N GLY A 232 12.23 1.55 21.81
CA GLY A 232 12.13 0.29 21.05
C GLY A 232 10.84 0.15 20.23
N SER A 233 9.67 0.37 20.84
CA SER A 233 8.37 0.33 20.14
C SER A 233 8.18 1.43 19.09
N GLN A 234 8.83 2.58 19.29
CA GLN A 234 8.78 3.71 18.36
C GLN A 234 9.63 3.45 17.12
N SER A 235 10.66 2.60 17.21
CA SER A 235 11.54 2.26 16.08
C SER A 235 10.78 1.59 14.94
N SER A 236 9.98 0.56 15.24
CA SER A 236 9.19 -0.13 14.20
C SER A 236 8.07 0.75 13.64
N ALA A 237 7.47 1.60 14.47
CA ALA A 237 6.50 2.62 14.02
C ALA A 237 7.14 3.65 13.07
N ALA A 238 8.35 4.11 13.41
CA ALA A 238 9.13 5.03 12.60
C ALA A 238 9.63 4.40 11.29
N LEU A 239 9.99 3.11 11.31
CA LEU A 239 10.29 2.35 10.10
C LEU A 239 9.05 2.27 9.20
N ALA A 240 7.88 1.95 9.77
CA ALA A 240 6.64 1.95 9.01
C ALA A 240 6.35 3.32 8.36
N ALA A 241 6.57 4.42 9.08
CA ALA A 241 6.47 5.77 8.51
C ALA A 241 7.45 5.97 7.36
N ALA A 242 8.73 5.60 7.53
CA ALA A 242 9.75 5.70 6.50
C ALA A 242 9.39 4.90 5.23
N LEU A 243 8.81 3.70 5.39
CA LEU A 243 8.37 2.86 4.26
C LEU A 243 7.23 3.49 3.44
N THR A 244 6.43 4.37 4.04
CA THR A 244 5.33 5.05 3.33
C THR A 244 5.74 6.33 2.60
N ILE A 245 6.99 6.79 2.75
CA ILE A 245 7.49 8.00 2.08
C ILE A 245 7.36 7.90 0.55
N PRO A 246 7.78 6.81 -0.11
CA PRO A 246 7.63 6.71 -1.56
C PRO A 246 6.17 6.72 -2.00
N LEU A 247 5.25 6.14 -1.22
CA LEU A 247 3.81 6.20 -1.53
C LEU A 247 3.30 7.66 -1.51
N ASN A 248 3.66 8.43 -0.48
CA ASN A 248 3.31 9.86 -0.41
C ASN A 248 3.91 10.65 -1.58
N ALA A 249 5.16 10.36 -1.97
CA ALA A 249 5.82 10.99 -3.11
C ALA A 249 5.15 10.65 -4.44
N ASN A 250 4.62 9.43 -4.60
CA ASN A 250 3.96 9.00 -5.83
C ASN A 250 2.52 9.51 -5.94
N ALA A 251 1.87 9.92 -4.84
CA ALA A 251 0.51 10.45 -4.87
C ALA A 251 0.38 11.74 -5.72
N SER A 252 1.46 12.52 -5.82
CA SER A 252 1.56 13.73 -6.64
C SER A 252 2.96 13.79 -7.26
N PRO A 253 3.25 13.01 -8.33
CA PRO A 253 4.62 12.77 -8.78
C PRO A 253 5.32 14.02 -9.35
N PHE A 254 4.56 15.04 -9.75
CA PHE A 254 5.06 16.31 -10.30
C PHE A 254 5.22 17.42 -9.26
N ASP A 255 4.72 17.20 -8.04
CA ASP A 255 4.84 18.16 -6.95
C ASP A 255 5.71 17.57 -5.84
N PRO A 256 6.53 18.36 -5.15
CA PRO A 256 7.23 17.89 -3.96
C PRO A 256 6.23 17.45 -2.90
N ALA A 257 6.24 16.17 -2.55
CA ALA A 257 5.43 15.67 -1.45
C ALA A 257 5.93 16.23 -0.12
N GLU A 258 4.99 16.50 0.79
CA GLU A 258 5.26 16.92 2.15
C GLU A 258 4.80 15.83 3.12
N ILE A 259 5.52 15.69 4.23
CA ILE A 259 5.12 14.87 5.37
C ILE A 259 5.27 15.69 6.65
N GLU A 260 4.43 15.41 7.64
CA GLU A 260 4.53 15.99 8.97
C GLU A 260 4.87 14.88 9.97
N LEU A 261 5.85 15.10 10.85
CA LEU A 261 6.16 14.15 11.92
C LEU A 261 5.91 14.74 13.31
N PRO A 262 5.63 13.90 14.33
CA PRO A 262 5.41 14.37 15.69
C PRO A 262 6.62 15.11 16.24
N ILE A 263 6.37 16.14 17.07
CA ILE A 263 7.44 16.91 17.72
C ILE A 263 8.26 15.97 18.62
N PRO A 264 9.59 15.89 18.41
CA PRO A 264 10.45 15.03 19.22
C PRO A 264 10.60 15.57 20.65
N THR A 265 10.71 14.68 21.63
CA THR A 265 10.97 15.02 23.04
C THR A 265 11.96 14.05 23.65
N PHE A 266 12.98 14.56 24.35
CA PHE A 266 13.99 13.74 25.02
C PHE A 266 14.22 14.27 26.44
N ALA A 267 13.52 13.69 27.40
CA ALA A 267 13.52 14.12 28.80
C ALA A 267 14.43 13.25 29.68
N THR A 268 14.51 11.95 29.42
CA THR A 268 15.20 10.98 30.29
C THR A 268 16.08 10.04 29.49
N ARG A 269 17.36 9.93 29.83
CA ARG A 269 18.30 8.97 29.24
C ARG A 269 18.65 7.88 30.26
N ALA A 270 18.79 6.65 29.79
CA ALA A 270 19.40 5.57 30.57
C ALA A 270 20.84 5.94 30.96
N VAL A 271 21.25 5.53 32.17
CA VAL A 271 22.57 5.81 32.73
C VAL A 271 23.63 4.84 32.21
N CYS A 272 23.23 3.60 31.92
CA CYS A 272 24.14 2.57 31.41
C CYS A 272 24.41 2.77 29.91
N PRO A 273 25.64 2.47 29.44
CA PRO A 273 25.94 2.51 28.02
C PRO A 273 25.05 1.50 27.26
N PRO A 274 24.43 1.93 26.15
CA PRO A 274 23.55 1.06 25.38
C PRO A 274 24.36 -0.05 24.70
N PRO A 275 23.87 -1.30 24.67
CA PRO A 275 24.54 -2.38 23.96
C PRO A 275 24.54 -2.10 22.45
N THR A 276 25.56 -2.61 21.75
CA THR A 276 25.57 -2.58 20.28
C THR A 276 24.77 -3.77 19.75
N SER A 277 23.58 -3.51 19.25
CA SER A 277 22.77 -4.50 18.52
C SER A 277 22.25 -3.95 17.20
N ILE A 278 21.83 -4.85 16.32
CA ILE A 278 21.13 -4.50 15.08
C ILE A 278 19.64 -4.72 15.32
N PRO A 279 18.76 -3.76 14.96
CA PRO A 279 17.31 -3.93 15.07
C PRO A 279 16.84 -5.20 14.33
N SER A 280 15.88 -5.93 14.89
CA SER A 280 15.33 -7.14 14.25
C SER A 280 14.84 -6.87 12.82
N ASP A 281 14.17 -5.73 12.63
CA ASP A 281 13.61 -5.29 11.37
C ASP A 281 14.66 -5.09 10.25
N PHE A 282 15.93 -4.82 10.60
CA PHE A 282 17.00 -4.70 9.61
C PHE A 282 17.24 -6.01 8.84
N ARG A 283 16.92 -7.17 9.42
CA ARG A 283 17.01 -8.46 8.73
C ARG A 283 16.00 -8.58 7.59
N LEU A 284 14.91 -7.81 7.64
CA LEU A 284 13.83 -7.80 6.64
C LEU A 284 14.03 -6.68 5.59
N ILE A 285 15.13 -5.94 5.65
CA ILE A 285 15.29 -4.69 4.90
C ILE A 285 15.11 -4.86 3.39
N GLY A 286 15.58 -5.96 2.80
CA GLY A 286 15.42 -6.22 1.36
C GLY A 286 13.95 -6.36 0.94
N TYR A 287 13.15 -7.08 1.73
CA TYR A 287 11.71 -7.25 1.50
C TYR A 287 10.93 -5.95 1.76
N LEU A 288 11.25 -5.25 2.85
CA LEU A 288 10.63 -3.97 3.19
C LEU A 288 10.93 -2.89 2.14
N MET A 289 12.15 -2.88 1.58
CA MET A 289 12.49 -2.00 0.47
C MET A 289 11.65 -2.31 -0.77
N THR A 290 11.49 -3.58 -1.16
CA THR A 290 10.59 -3.95 -2.27
C THR A 290 9.17 -3.43 -2.03
N LEU A 291 8.62 -3.65 -0.82
CA LEU A 291 7.29 -3.19 -0.45
C LEU A 291 7.14 -1.67 -0.59
N SER A 292 8.12 -0.93 -0.08
CA SER A 292 8.14 0.54 -0.08
C SER A 292 8.31 1.12 -1.49
N LEU A 293 9.12 0.47 -2.35
CA LEU A 293 9.36 0.89 -3.73
C LEU A 293 8.21 0.55 -4.69
N CYS A 294 7.22 -0.22 -4.24
CA CYS A 294 6.07 -0.63 -5.05
C CYS A 294 4.76 0.00 -4.54
N PRO A 295 4.46 1.26 -4.90
CA PRO A 295 3.15 1.87 -4.58
C PRO A 295 1.95 1.06 -5.09
N TRP A 296 2.11 0.35 -6.21
CA TRP A 296 1.11 -0.56 -6.78
C TRP A 296 0.96 -1.87 -5.98
N VAL A 297 1.80 -2.11 -4.97
CA VAL A 297 1.62 -3.18 -3.97
C VAL A 297 1.07 -2.61 -2.67
N MET A 298 1.71 -1.55 -2.17
CA MET A 298 1.37 -0.94 -0.89
C MET A 298 -0.03 -0.32 -0.90
N GLY A 299 -0.36 0.43 -1.95
CA GLY A 299 -1.63 1.13 -2.04
C GLY A 299 -2.85 0.19 -2.11
N PRO A 300 -2.88 -0.84 -2.97
CA PRO A 300 -4.03 -1.76 -3.00
C PRO A 300 -4.16 -2.55 -1.70
N ALA A 301 -3.04 -2.93 -1.08
CA ALA A 301 -3.04 -3.60 0.22
C ALA A 301 -3.62 -2.71 1.33
N LEU A 302 -3.30 -1.41 1.35
CA LEU A 302 -3.91 -0.45 2.28
C LEU A 302 -5.43 -0.32 2.06
N TRP A 303 -5.88 -0.20 0.81
CA TRP A 303 -7.29 0.00 0.46
C TRP A 303 -8.17 -1.25 0.64
N SER A 304 -7.57 -2.43 0.74
CA SER A 304 -8.27 -3.70 1.01
C SER A 304 -9.22 -3.63 2.22
N VAL A 305 -8.93 -2.81 3.24
CA VAL A 305 -9.76 -2.65 4.45
C VAL A 305 -11.17 -2.16 4.16
N PHE A 306 -11.37 -1.51 3.00
CA PHE A 306 -12.66 -1.01 2.54
C PHE A 306 -13.43 -2.01 1.68
N TRP A 307 -12.75 -3.04 1.18
CA TRP A 307 -13.32 -4.07 0.32
C TRP A 307 -13.88 -5.24 1.14
N ASP A 308 -14.84 -5.96 0.56
CA ASP A 308 -15.47 -7.13 1.16
C ASP A 308 -15.93 -8.08 0.03
N PRO A 309 -15.51 -9.36 0.04
CA PRO A 309 -15.78 -10.30 -1.05
C PRO A 309 -17.26 -10.63 -1.22
N ASP A 310 -18.07 -10.45 -0.17
CA ASP A 310 -19.50 -10.77 -0.19
C ASP A 310 -20.37 -9.60 -0.68
N VAL A 311 -19.75 -8.51 -1.16
CA VAL A 311 -20.46 -7.33 -1.69
C VAL A 311 -20.29 -7.31 -3.21
N PRO A 312 -21.34 -7.58 -3.99
CA PRO A 312 -21.27 -7.45 -5.44
C PRO A 312 -21.22 -5.99 -5.88
N CYS A 313 -20.75 -5.75 -7.10
CA CYS A 313 -20.49 -4.42 -7.63
C CYS A 313 -21.72 -3.49 -7.60
N ASN A 314 -22.93 -4.04 -7.78
CA ASN A 314 -24.19 -3.29 -7.72
C ASN A 314 -24.62 -2.87 -6.31
N PHE A 315 -23.93 -3.31 -5.26
CA PHE A 315 -24.17 -2.84 -3.89
C PHE A 315 -22.96 -2.14 -3.26
N THR A 316 -21.96 -1.79 -4.08
CA THR A 316 -20.76 -1.07 -3.65
C THR A 316 -21.10 0.18 -2.85
N GLY A 317 -22.02 1.01 -3.35
CA GLY A 317 -22.41 2.26 -2.69
C GLY A 317 -23.02 2.04 -1.31
N ALA A 318 -23.86 1.01 -1.15
CA ALA A 318 -24.46 0.64 0.12
C ALA A 318 -23.39 0.22 1.14
N TRP A 319 -22.30 -0.39 0.67
CA TRP A 319 -21.18 -0.79 1.51
C TRP A 319 -20.24 0.37 1.86
N VAL A 320 -19.77 1.16 0.88
CA VAL A 320 -18.70 2.15 1.09
C VAL A 320 -19.17 3.48 1.68
N LEU A 321 -20.42 3.88 1.43
CA LEU A 321 -20.93 5.18 1.92
C LEU A 321 -20.98 5.26 3.47
N PRO A 322 -21.42 4.22 4.20
CA PRO A 322 -21.28 4.18 5.66
C PRO A 322 -19.83 4.33 6.15
N ILE A 323 -18.87 3.80 5.41
CA ILE A 323 -17.44 3.90 5.73
C ILE A 323 -16.99 5.35 5.63
N ALA A 324 -17.34 6.02 4.52
CA ALA A 324 -17.04 7.44 4.32
C ALA A 324 -17.65 8.29 5.45
N ALA A 325 -18.90 8.03 5.82
CA ALA A 325 -19.58 8.73 6.90
C ALA A 325 -18.92 8.50 8.28
N ALA A 326 -18.41 7.28 8.53
CA ALA A 326 -17.73 6.93 9.77
C ALA A 326 -16.35 7.60 9.88
N LEU A 327 -15.57 7.63 8.80
CA LEU A 327 -14.18 8.11 8.79
C LEU A 327 -14.05 9.61 8.53
N SER A 328 -14.99 10.23 7.82
CA SER A 328 -14.93 11.67 7.48
C SER A 328 -14.70 12.57 8.71
N PRO A 329 -15.39 12.40 9.86
CA PRO A 329 -15.11 13.18 11.05
C PRO A 329 -13.71 12.96 11.63
N VAL A 330 -13.16 11.74 11.51
CA VAL A 330 -11.81 11.43 12.01
C VAL A 330 -10.75 12.15 11.17
N ILE A 331 -10.90 12.10 9.85
CA ILE A 331 -9.98 12.73 8.89
C ILE A 331 -10.08 14.26 8.96
N ASN A 332 -11.31 14.81 8.93
CA ASN A 332 -11.52 16.26 8.95
C ASN A 332 -11.03 16.92 10.24
N GLN A 333 -11.11 16.21 11.38
CA GLN A 333 -10.59 16.68 12.67
C GLN A 333 -9.09 16.37 12.86
N ASN A 334 -8.41 15.87 11.83
CA ASN A 334 -7.01 15.47 11.87
C ASN A 334 -6.68 14.53 13.05
N ARG A 335 -7.56 13.56 13.36
CA ARG A 335 -7.34 12.57 14.44
C ARG A 335 -6.63 11.32 13.90
N MET A 336 -5.35 11.49 13.55
CA MET A 336 -4.56 10.43 12.91
C MET A 336 -4.26 9.28 13.88
N ASP A 337 -4.15 9.57 15.18
CA ASP A 337 -4.02 8.55 16.22
C ASP A 337 -5.24 7.61 16.25
N LEU A 338 -6.45 8.16 16.15
CA LEU A 338 -7.69 7.41 16.10
C LEU A 338 -7.83 6.65 14.78
N LEU A 339 -7.35 7.21 13.67
CA LEU A 339 -7.31 6.55 12.37
C LEU A 339 -6.42 5.30 12.42
N ALA A 340 -5.20 5.42 12.95
CA ALA A 340 -4.29 4.28 13.13
C ALA A 340 -4.91 3.19 14.03
N LYS A 341 -5.58 3.59 15.12
CA LYS A 341 -6.31 2.67 16.02
C LYS A 341 -7.52 2.02 15.34
N ALA A 342 -8.19 2.69 14.41
CA ALA A 342 -9.29 2.10 13.65
C ALA A 342 -8.81 0.98 12.74
N PHE A 343 -7.64 1.16 12.12
CA PHE A 343 -7.05 0.17 11.23
C PHE A 343 -6.11 -0.83 11.91
N SER A 344 -5.92 -0.76 13.23
CA SER A 344 -4.93 -1.58 13.94
C SER A 344 -5.22 -3.10 13.93
N SER A 345 -6.40 -3.52 13.48
CA SER A 345 -6.76 -4.93 13.32
C SER A 345 -6.62 -5.47 11.89
N SER A 346 -6.28 -4.63 10.91
CA SER A 346 -6.05 -5.12 9.55
C SER A 346 -4.71 -5.85 9.46
N ALA A 347 -4.57 -6.73 8.46
CA ALA A 347 -3.30 -7.39 8.19
C ALA A 347 -2.15 -6.41 7.92
N VAL A 348 -2.45 -5.26 7.30
CA VAL A 348 -1.51 -4.17 6.98
C VAL A 348 -1.54 -3.02 8.00
N ALA A 349 -1.92 -3.30 9.25
CA ALA A 349 -1.97 -2.31 10.32
C ALA A 349 -0.67 -1.49 10.49
N PRO A 350 0.55 -2.06 10.34
CA PRO A 350 1.77 -1.27 10.38
C PRO A 350 1.85 -0.19 9.30
N LEU A 351 1.40 -0.46 8.07
CA LEU A 351 1.43 0.52 6.98
C LEU A 351 0.45 1.67 7.24
N TRP A 352 -0.73 1.36 7.79
CA TRP A 352 -1.68 2.39 8.23
C TRP A 352 -1.13 3.26 9.37
N LEU A 353 -0.40 2.67 10.31
CA LEU A 353 0.30 3.43 11.35
C LEU A 353 1.36 4.35 10.74
N GLY A 354 2.16 3.86 9.80
CA GLY A 354 3.17 4.66 9.09
C GLY A 354 2.56 5.89 8.40
N LEU A 355 1.47 5.70 7.65
CA LEU A 355 0.76 6.80 7.01
C LEU A 355 0.20 7.81 8.02
N ALA A 356 -0.39 7.34 9.11
CA ALA A 356 -0.94 8.20 10.15
C ALA A 356 0.15 9.04 10.84
N ILE A 357 1.34 8.46 11.05
CA ILE A 357 2.50 9.15 11.64
C ILE A 357 3.00 10.29 10.73
N CYS A 358 2.98 10.09 9.40
CA CYS A 358 3.34 11.12 8.41
C CYS A 358 2.31 12.27 8.28
N GLY A 359 1.25 12.24 9.08
CA GLY A 359 0.21 13.26 9.10
C GLY A 359 -0.85 13.09 8.01
N ARG A 360 -1.77 14.06 7.96
CA ARG A 360 -2.86 14.07 6.97
C ARG A 360 -2.33 14.60 5.62
N GLN A 361 -1.78 13.68 4.83
CA GLN A 361 -1.26 13.96 3.47
C GLN A 361 -2.24 13.54 2.37
N THR A 362 -1.88 13.79 1.12
CA THR A 362 -2.66 13.47 -0.09
C THR A 362 -3.23 12.05 -0.09
N VAL A 363 -2.45 11.06 0.37
CA VAL A 363 -2.89 9.66 0.47
C VAL A 363 -4.05 9.51 1.46
N VAL A 364 -3.97 10.11 2.65
CA VAL A 364 -5.06 10.09 3.65
C VAL A 364 -6.27 10.88 3.14
N ASP A 365 -6.06 12.03 2.51
CA ASP A 365 -7.13 12.84 1.94
C ASP A 365 -7.85 12.15 0.78
N SER A 366 -7.21 11.19 0.12
CA SER A 366 -7.83 10.38 -0.94
C SER A 366 -8.82 9.31 -0.43
N ILE A 367 -8.85 9.01 0.88
CA ILE A 367 -9.80 8.06 1.47
C ILE A 367 -11.24 8.51 1.23
N TYR A 368 -11.57 9.77 1.53
CA TYR A 368 -12.94 10.26 1.35
C TYR A 368 -13.41 10.22 -0.12
N PRO A 369 -12.70 10.79 -1.11
CA PRO A 369 -13.13 10.71 -2.51
C PRO A 369 -13.11 9.29 -3.08
N SER A 370 -12.20 8.41 -2.64
CA SER A 370 -12.23 6.99 -3.05
C SER A 370 -13.48 6.26 -2.55
N LEU A 371 -14.01 6.61 -1.37
CA LEU A 371 -15.24 6.00 -0.84
C LEU A 371 -16.52 6.68 -1.33
N ALA A 372 -16.59 8.01 -1.22
CA ALA A 372 -17.80 8.79 -1.50
C ALA A 372 -18.04 9.02 -3.00
N LYS A 373 -17.00 8.88 -3.83
CA LYS A 373 -17.09 9.07 -5.30
C LYS A 373 -16.50 7.91 -6.08
N LEU A 374 -15.99 6.86 -5.44
CA LEU A 374 -15.29 5.77 -6.13
C LEU A 374 -14.26 6.33 -7.13
N ARG A 375 -13.56 7.40 -6.73
CA ARG A 375 -12.58 8.06 -7.57
C ARG A 375 -11.41 7.07 -7.75
N ASP A 376 -11.09 6.80 -9.01
CA ASP A 376 -9.95 5.97 -9.37
C ASP A 376 -8.65 6.70 -9.07
N TYR A 377 -7.72 5.96 -8.49
CA TYR A 377 -6.35 6.39 -8.23
C TYR A 377 -5.43 5.24 -8.62
N PRO A 378 -4.40 5.47 -9.44
CA PRO A 378 -3.57 4.39 -9.99
C PRO A 378 -2.99 3.42 -8.96
N PHE A 379 -2.71 3.89 -7.74
CA PHE A 379 -2.12 3.07 -6.68
C PHE A 379 -3.15 2.34 -5.82
N PHE A 380 -4.46 2.45 -6.05
CA PHE A 380 -5.48 1.73 -5.26
C PHE A 380 -6.15 0.59 -6.05
N GLN A 381 -5.81 0.46 -7.34
CA GLN A 381 -6.35 -0.59 -8.19
C GLN A 381 -5.86 -1.96 -7.72
N PRO A 382 -6.73 -2.98 -7.62
CA PRO A 382 -6.32 -4.31 -7.22
C PRO A 382 -5.18 -4.84 -8.09
N ASP A 383 -4.22 -5.53 -7.47
CA ASP A 383 -3.15 -6.21 -8.19
C ASP A 383 -2.91 -7.59 -7.59
N ILE A 384 -2.91 -8.62 -8.44
CA ILE A 384 -2.80 -10.01 -7.98
C ILE A 384 -1.44 -10.31 -7.32
N ASN A 385 -0.37 -9.61 -7.75
CA ASN A 385 0.92 -9.69 -7.07
C ASN A 385 0.87 -8.98 -5.73
N ALA A 386 0.17 -7.84 -5.64
CA ALA A 386 0.01 -7.16 -4.37
C ALA A 386 -0.70 -8.05 -3.33
N ALA A 387 -1.74 -8.77 -3.76
CA ALA A 387 -2.43 -9.73 -2.90
C ALA A 387 -1.52 -10.88 -2.46
N ALA A 388 -0.78 -11.51 -3.37
CA ALA A 388 0.17 -12.58 -3.02
C ALA A 388 1.35 -12.10 -2.16
N TRP A 389 1.86 -10.90 -2.39
CA TRP A 389 3.03 -10.38 -1.69
C TRP A 389 2.74 -9.95 -0.26
N THR A 390 1.50 -9.53 0.00
CA THR A 390 1.07 -9.06 1.32
C THR A 390 0.16 -10.05 2.05
N GLY A 391 -0.31 -11.10 1.37
CA GLY A 391 -1.29 -12.05 1.90
C GLY A 391 -2.69 -11.45 2.06
N VAL A 392 -2.97 -10.29 1.45
CA VAL A 392 -4.23 -9.55 1.63
C VAL A 392 -5.02 -9.51 0.33
N ALA A 393 -6.19 -10.14 0.32
CA ALA A 393 -7.11 -10.09 -0.81
C ALA A 393 -7.64 -8.66 -1.05
N GLN A 394 -7.71 -8.27 -2.32
CA GLN A 394 -8.09 -6.93 -2.76
C GLN A 394 -9.23 -6.97 -3.78
N SER A 395 -9.52 -8.15 -4.33
CA SER A 395 -10.53 -8.35 -5.35
C SER A 395 -11.11 -9.77 -5.35
N PHE A 396 -12.21 -9.94 -6.07
CA PHE A 396 -12.77 -11.27 -6.33
C PHE A 396 -11.83 -12.18 -7.13
N LEU A 397 -10.78 -11.64 -7.79
CA LEU A 397 -9.75 -12.44 -8.46
C LEU A 397 -8.88 -13.21 -7.47
N ASP A 398 -8.73 -12.69 -6.24
CA ASP A 398 -7.93 -13.30 -5.18
C ASP A 398 -8.71 -14.40 -4.42
N CYS A 399 -10.01 -14.52 -4.70
CA CYS A 399 -10.88 -15.53 -4.11
C CYS A 399 -10.84 -16.84 -4.92
N HIS A 400 -10.98 -17.98 -4.24
CA HIS A 400 -11.11 -19.27 -4.92
C HIS A 400 -12.47 -19.42 -5.62
N GLN A 401 -12.51 -20.29 -6.63
CA GLN A 401 -13.78 -20.67 -7.25
C GLN A 401 -14.71 -21.33 -6.24
N THR A 402 -15.98 -20.95 -6.29
CA THR A 402 -16.97 -21.37 -5.31
C THR A 402 -17.36 -22.84 -5.43
N ARG A 403 -17.32 -23.42 -6.64
CA ARG A 403 -17.46 -24.87 -6.98
C ARG A 403 -17.37 -25.08 -8.50
N PRO A 404 -17.00 -26.29 -8.98
CA PRO A 404 -17.24 -26.71 -10.35
C PRO A 404 -18.72 -26.60 -10.73
N CYS A 405 -19.01 -26.19 -11.97
CA CYS A 405 -20.38 -26.06 -12.44
C CYS A 405 -21.02 -27.43 -12.69
N HIS A 406 -22.07 -27.78 -11.93
CA HIS A 406 -22.84 -29.01 -12.14
C HIS A 406 -24.24 -28.78 -12.72
N ASP A 407 -24.82 -27.59 -12.53
CA ASP A 407 -26.24 -27.31 -12.82
C ASP A 407 -26.47 -26.48 -14.10
N GLY A 408 -25.49 -26.46 -15.01
CA GLY A 408 -25.55 -25.70 -16.27
C GLY A 408 -25.47 -24.16 -16.12
N MET A 409 -25.38 -23.66 -14.88
CA MET A 409 -25.21 -22.25 -14.54
C MET A 409 -23.93 -22.04 -13.73
N VAL A 410 -23.20 -20.98 -14.03
CA VAL A 410 -21.95 -20.59 -13.35
C VAL A 410 -21.99 -19.12 -12.94
N SER A 411 -21.36 -18.77 -11.82
CA SER A 411 -21.24 -17.39 -11.39
C SER A 411 -20.43 -16.56 -12.39
N ARG A 412 -20.87 -15.32 -12.69
CA ARG A 412 -20.08 -14.39 -13.51
C ARG A 412 -18.69 -14.14 -12.91
N ALA A 413 -18.59 -14.12 -11.57
CA ALA A 413 -17.31 -13.92 -10.89
C ALA A 413 -16.33 -15.06 -11.18
N ASP A 414 -16.82 -16.30 -11.24
CA ASP A 414 -16.00 -17.47 -11.55
C ASP A 414 -15.55 -17.45 -13.02
N VAL A 415 -16.47 -17.13 -13.95
CA VAL A 415 -16.14 -16.99 -15.39
C VAL A 415 -15.11 -15.89 -15.61
N TRP A 416 -15.28 -14.71 -15.01
CA TRP A 416 -14.39 -13.58 -15.26
C TRP A 416 -13.03 -13.75 -14.57
N ARG A 417 -12.97 -14.49 -13.47
CA ARG A 417 -11.69 -14.93 -12.90
C ARG A 417 -10.95 -15.86 -13.85
N LEU A 418 -11.66 -16.78 -14.50
CA LEU A 418 -11.07 -17.65 -15.52
C LEU A 418 -10.55 -16.86 -16.72
N ARG A 419 -11.27 -15.82 -17.18
CA ARG A 419 -10.77 -14.93 -18.25
C ARG A 419 -9.41 -14.34 -17.92
N HIS A 420 -9.24 -13.79 -16.72
CA HIS A 420 -7.94 -13.27 -16.27
C HIS A 420 -6.89 -14.39 -16.12
N ALA A 421 -7.27 -15.50 -15.47
CA ALA A 421 -6.38 -16.63 -15.25
C ALA A 421 -5.80 -17.21 -16.55
N TYR A 422 -6.59 -17.18 -17.61
CA TYR A 422 -6.23 -17.70 -18.92
C TYR A 422 -6.03 -16.59 -19.95
N SER A 423 -5.73 -15.35 -19.54
CA SER A 423 -5.64 -14.20 -20.46
C SER A 423 -4.74 -14.45 -21.68
N GLN A 424 -3.71 -15.29 -21.52
CA GLN A 424 -2.75 -15.68 -22.56
C GLN A 424 -3.33 -16.52 -23.71
N ILE A 425 -4.50 -17.14 -23.54
CA ILE A 425 -5.18 -17.88 -24.61
C ILE A 425 -6.04 -16.97 -25.48
N TYR A 426 -6.33 -15.75 -24.99
CA TYR A 426 -7.06 -14.75 -25.76
C TYR A 426 -6.11 -13.93 -26.64
N PRO A 427 -6.57 -13.47 -27.82
CA PRO A 427 -5.83 -12.52 -28.63
C PRO A 427 -5.44 -11.28 -27.81
N ASP A 428 -4.23 -10.76 -28.04
CA ASP A 428 -3.68 -9.54 -27.42
C ASP A 428 -3.66 -9.52 -25.88
N ASN A 429 -3.80 -10.67 -25.21
CA ASN A 429 -3.87 -10.78 -23.75
C ASN A 429 -4.98 -9.88 -23.14
N GLU A 430 -6.16 -9.84 -23.77
CA GLU A 430 -7.26 -8.90 -23.49
C GLU A 430 -7.65 -8.80 -21.99
N PHE A 431 -7.48 -9.88 -21.22
CA PHE A 431 -7.83 -9.96 -19.79
C PHE A 431 -6.63 -10.00 -18.83
N SER A 432 -5.43 -9.64 -19.30
CA SER A 432 -4.21 -9.69 -18.48
C SER A 432 -4.07 -8.54 -17.47
N HIS A 433 -4.94 -7.53 -17.56
CA HIS A 433 -5.03 -6.46 -16.58
C HIS A 433 -6.12 -6.75 -15.56
N THR A 434 -5.85 -6.41 -14.30
CA THR A 434 -6.85 -6.47 -13.23
C THR A 434 -7.96 -5.44 -13.46
N PRO A 435 -9.18 -5.68 -12.95
CA PRO A 435 -10.25 -4.71 -13.02
C PRO A 435 -9.92 -3.46 -12.21
N PRO A 436 -10.46 -2.27 -12.58
CA PRO A 436 -10.24 -1.04 -11.81
C PRO A 436 -10.70 -1.12 -10.34
N TYR A 437 -11.68 -1.98 -10.05
CA TYR A 437 -12.20 -2.22 -8.70
C TYR A 437 -12.30 -3.72 -8.41
N GLY A 438 -12.14 -4.10 -7.15
CA GLY A 438 -12.14 -5.49 -6.72
C GLY A 438 -13.52 -6.14 -6.56
N TRP A 439 -14.61 -5.42 -6.80
CA TRP A 439 -15.97 -5.90 -6.52
C TRP A 439 -16.39 -7.02 -7.47
N PRO A 440 -16.91 -8.16 -6.97
CA PRO A 440 -17.39 -9.23 -7.82
C PRO A 440 -18.58 -8.79 -8.69
N PRO A 441 -18.66 -9.26 -9.95
CA PRO A 441 -19.87 -9.09 -10.75
C PRO A 441 -21.02 -9.91 -10.18
N PHE A 442 -22.23 -9.36 -10.24
CA PHE A 442 -23.44 -10.06 -9.85
C PHE A 442 -23.98 -10.95 -10.99
N GLY A 443 -24.74 -11.97 -10.60
CA GLY A 443 -25.48 -12.84 -11.50
C GLY A 443 -24.70 -14.08 -11.96
N GLN A 444 -25.37 -14.85 -12.81
CA GLN A 444 -24.89 -16.12 -13.32
C GLN A 444 -24.98 -16.13 -14.86
N MET A 445 -24.23 -17.04 -15.48
CA MET A 445 -24.23 -17.31 -16.92
C MET A 445 -24.55 -18.77 -17.15
N ARG A 446 -25.21 -19.09 -18.27
CA ARG A 446 -25.31 -20.48 -18.72
C ARG A 446 -23.93 -20.92 -19.19
N VAL A 447 -23.57 -22.18 -18.96
CA VAL A 447 -22.32 -22.75 -19.48
C VAL A 447 -22.23 -22.63 -21.00
N THR A 448 -23.37 -22.71 -21.71
CA THR A 448 -23.46 -22.55 -23.17
C THR A 448 -23.12 -21.14 -23.65
N ASP A 449 -23.26 -20.13 -22.79
CA ASP A 449 -22.97 -18.72 -23.08
C ASP A 449 -21.52 -18.34 -22.75
N VAL A 450 -20.80 -19.21 -22.03
CA VAL A 450 -19.37 -19.00 -21.76
C VAL A 450 -18.56 -19.35 -23.01
N GLU A 451 -17.61 -18.51 -23.36
CA GLU A 451 -16.74 -18.68 -24.53
C GLU A 451 -15.94 -20.00 -24.51
N LEU A 452 -15.65 -20.55 -25.69
CA LEU A 452 -15.09 -21.90 -25.85
C LEU A 452 -13.70 -22.02 -25.23
N GLU A 453 -12.94 -20.93 -25.21
CA GLU A 453 -11.58 -20.82 -24.68
C GLU A 453 -11.48 -21.25 -23.21
N ILE A 454 -12.50 -20.93 -22.40
CA ILE A 454 -12.51 -21.25 -20.96
C ILE A 454 -13.64 -22.19 -20.55
N ARG A 455 -14.51 -22.62 -21.49
CA ARG A 455 -15.67 -23.46 -21.17
C ARG A 455 -15.27 -24.80 -20.53
N ASP A 456 -14.24 -25.44 -21.08
CA ASP A 456 -13.72 -26.71 -20.54
C ASP A 456 -13.09 -26.55 -19.15
N HIS A 457 -12.72 -25.32 -18.80
CA HIS A 457 -12.13 -24.98 -17.51
C HIS A 457 -13.17 -24.80 -16.39
N LEU A 458 -14.46 -24.73 -16.71
CA LEU A 458 -15.55 -24.60 -15.72
C LEU A 458 -15.79 -25.88 -14.90
N ALA A 459 -15.30 -27.02 -15.39
CA ALA A 459 -15.42 -28.32 -14.73
C ALA A 459 -14.38 -28.53 -13.62
N TYR A 460 -13.36 -27.67 -13.53
CA TYR A 460 -12.26 -27.82 -12.59
C TYR A 460 -12.22 -26.69 -11.56
N SER A 461 -11.73 -27.00 -10.37
CA SER A 461 -11.55 -26.06 -9.27
C SER A 461 -10.21 -25.30 -9.40
N HIS A 462 -9.97 -24.65 -10.54
CA HIS A 462 -8.67 -24.03 -10.82
C HIS A 462 -8.24 -23.10 -9.68
N ASN A 463 -7.13 -23.47 -9.05
CA ASN A 463 -6.53 -22.73 -7.96
C ASN A 463 -5.11 -22.32 -8.35
N TRP A 464 -4.97 -21.05 -8.68
CA TRP A 464 -3.69 -20.44 -9.04
C TRP A 464 -2.97 -20.01 -7.78
N ILE A 465 -1.86 -20.67 -7.49
CA ILE A 465 -1.02 -20.35 -6.35
C ILE A 465 0.23 -19.62 -6.84
N TYR A 466 0.58 -18.55 -6.16
CA TYR A 466 1.83 -17.83 -6.40
C TYR A 466 3.01 -18.81 -6.28
N SER A 467 3.93 -18.78 -7.25
CA SER A 467 5.10 -19.65 -7.26
C SER A 467 6.36 -18.87 -6.89
N HIS A 468 6.68 -17.84 -7.66
CA HIS A 468 7.90 -17.04 -7.48
C HIS A 468 7.87 -15.75 -8.31
N TRP A 469 8.80 -14.86 -8.02
CA TRP A 469 9.16 -13.70 -8.81
C TRP A 469 10.45 -13.97 -9.59
N THR A 470 10.50 -13.54 -10.85
CA THR A 470 11.73 -13.59 -11.66
C THR A 470 12.23 -12.18 -11.94
N TRP A 471 13.41 -11.85 -11.41
CA TRP A 471 14.09 -10.58 -11.69
C TRP A 471 14.61 -10.57 -13.13
N SER A 472 14.15 -9.62 -13.95
CA SER A 472 14.53 -9.53 -15.37
C SER A 472 16.00 -9.17 -15.58
N LEU A 473 16.62 -8.50 -14.60
CA LEU A 473 18.03 -8.10 -14.63
C LEU A 473 18.99 -9.30 -14.67
N SER A 474 18.73 -10.31 -13.83
CA SER A 474 19.64 -11.44 -13.60
C SER A 474 19.06 -12.78 -14.04
N GLY A 475 17.75 -12.85 -14.31
CA GLY A 475 17.02 -14.11 -14.43
C GLY A 475 16.87 -14.86 -13.11
N ALA A 476 17.28 -14.25 -11.98
CA ALA A 476 17.20 -14.89 -10.68
C ALA A 476 15.74 -15.05 -10.24
N VAL A 477 15.44 -16.24 -9.73
CA VAL A 477 14.15 -16.61 -9.18
C VAL A 477 14.17 -16.37 -7.67
N ASP A 478 13.17 -15.65 -7.17
CA ASP A 478 12.95 -15.37 -5.76
C ASP A 478 11.57 -15.94 -5.36
N TYR A 479 11.56 -16.88 -4.42
CA TYR A 479 10.33 -17.53 -3.95
C TYR A 479 9.54 -16.67 -2.95
N GLY A 480 10.02 -15.47 -2.65
CA GLY A 480 9.40 -14.55 -1.73
C GLY A 480 9.81 -14.77 -0.27
N PHE A 481 9.28 -13.93 0.60
CA PHE A 481 9.43 -14.08 2.03
C PHE A 481 8.71 -15.36 2.51
N SER A 482 9.34 -16.07 3.45
CA SER A 482 8.78 -17.27 4.06
C SER A 482 9.04 -17.19 5.55
N VAL A 483 7.97 -17.08 6.34
CA VAL A 483 8.06 -17.20 7.79
C VAL A 483 8.38 -18.67 8.11
N ASP A 484 9.43 -18.93 8.89
CA ASP A 484 9.68 -20.27 9.43
C ASP A 484 8.39 -20.81 10.07
N ALA A 485 7.98 -22.04 9.74
CA ALA A 485 6.68 -22.63 10.09
C ALA A 485 6.33 -22.61 11.60
N ARG A 486 7.29 -22.28 12.48
CA ARG A 486 7.09 -22.10 13.93
C ARG A 486 6.41 -20.78 14.28
N ASP A 487 6.54 -19.73 13.47
CA ASP A 487 5.92 -18.42 13.69
C ASP A 487 4.60 -18.23 12.91
N ALA A 488 4.35 -19.04 11.87
CA ALA A 488 3.10 -19.06 11.11
C ALA A 488 1.86 -19.34 11.98
N CYS A 489 2.02 -20.01 13.12
CA CYS A 489 0.94 -20.27 14.09
C CYS A 489 0.44 -18.98 14.80
N ARG A 490 1.17 -17.86 14.69
CA ARG A 490 0.78 -16.54 15.22
C ARG A 490 0.06 -15.64 14.20
N LEU A 491 0.15 -15.94 12.91
CA LEU A 491 -0.59 -15.27 11.84
C LEU A 491 -2.04 -15.79 11.78
N SER A 492 -2.72 -15.81 12.93
CA SER A 492 -4.09 -16.30 13.03
C SER A 492 -5.07 -15.20 12.66
N LYS A 493 -5.85 -15.48 11.60
CA LYS A 493 -7.17 -14.97 11.25
C LYS A 493 -7.43 -13.52 11.66
N GLU A 494 -7.63 -12.65 10.66
CA GLU A 494 -8.45 -11.46 10.85
C GLU A 494 -9.68 -11.87 11.66
N THR A 495 -9.79 -11.34 12.88
CA THR A 495 -10.99 -11.54 13.67
C THR A 495 -12.06 -10.79 12.92
N THR A 496 -12.79 -11.50 12.06
CA THR A 496 -14.01 -11.02 11.45
C THR A 496 -14.89 -10.63 12.62
N LEU A 497 -14.98 -9.33 12.88
CA LEU A 497 -15.85 -8.79 13.91
C LEU A 497 -17.26 -9.10 13.45
N SER A 498 -17.78 -10.24 13.86
CA SER A 498 -19.17 -10.62 13.68
C SER A 498 -19.98 -9.75 14.64
N SER A 499 -20.24 -8.50 14.25
CA SER A 499 -21.27 -7.70 14.87
C SER A 499 -22.60 -8.11 14.27
N ALA A 500 -23.57 -8.45 15.12
CA ALA A 500 -24.95 -8.63 14.65
C ALA A 500 -25.36 -7.36 13.87
N PRO A 501 -25.96 -7.51 12.67
CA PRO A 501 -26.37 -6.37 11.89
C PRO A 501 -27.36 -5.52 12.69
N ALA A 502 -27.09 -4.22 12.76
CA ALA A 502 -27.99 -3.24 13.35
C ALA A 502 -29.33 -3.33 12.63
N ARG A 503 -30.38 -3.67 13.38
CA ARG A 503 -31.73 -3.74 12.83
C ARG A 503 -32.24 -2.30 12.57
N ASN A 504 -32.85 -2.10 11.40
CA ASN A 504 -33.58 -0.88 11.02
C ASN A 504 -32.72 0.41 10.95
N VAL A 505 -31.55 0.38 10.32
CA VAL A 505 -30.80 1.62 10.03
C VAL A 505 -31.36 2.30 8.79
N GLU A 506 -31.94 3.48 8.92
CA GLU A 506 -32.39 4.27 7.78
C GLU A 506 -31.23 4.61 6.83
N ILE A 507 -31.40 4.31 5.54
CA ILE A 507 -30.46 4.73 4.50
C ILE A 507 -30.59 6.24 4.32
N LYS A 508 -29.45 6.94 4.44
CA LYS A 508 -29.31 8.33 4.03
C LYS A 508 -28.45 8.39 2.78
N GLY A 509 -28.89 9.14 1.76
CA GLY A 509 -28.13 9.31 0.52
C GLY A 509 -28.35 8.21 -0.53
N HIS A 510 -29.60 7.81 -0.77
CA HIS A 510 -29.97 6.84 -1.82
C HIS A 510 -29.37 7.18 -3.20
N GLU A 511 -29.39 8.45 -3.60
CA GLU A 511 -28.80 8.90 -4.85
C GLU A 511 -27.30 8.60 -4.94
N ALA A 512 -26.53 8.93 -3.89
CA ALA A 512 -25.10 8.64 -3.84
C ALA A 512 -24.80 7.14 -3.85
N ILE A 513 -25.61 6.34 -3.14
CA ILE A 513 -25.49 4.87 -3.17
C ILE A 513 -25.66 4.35 -4.60
N ARG A 514 -26.69 4.84 -5.30
CA ARG A 514 -26.97 4.45 -6.68
C ARG A 514 -25.82 4.85 -7.60
N GLU A 515 -25.36 6.09 -7.55
CA GLU A 515 -24.26 6.58 -8.40
C GLU A 515 -22.96 5.79 -8.22
N ILE A 516 -22.59 5.50 -6.96
CA ILE A 516 -21.36 4.74 -6.65
C ILE A 516 -21.50 3.30 -7.17
N SER A 517 -22.64 2.67 -6.91
CA SER A 517 -22.89 1.29 -7.33
C SER A 517 -22.97 1.16 -8.84
N GLU A 518 -23.63 2.10 -9.52
CA GLU A 518 -23.67 2.18 -10.98
C GLU A 518 -22.27 2.35 -11.56
N ARG A 519 -21.42 3.20 -10.96
CA ARG A 519 -20.03 3.38 -11.40
C ARG A 519 -19.22 2.09 -11.26
N ALA A 520 -19.32 1.40 -10.12
CA ALA A 520 -18.66 0.11 -9.90
C ALA A 520 -19.14 -0.95 -10.90
N THR A 521 -20.45 -1.05 -11.11
CA THR A 521 -21.06 -1.96 -12.10
C THR A 521 -20.57 -1.65 -13.51
N LYS A 522 -20.64 -0.39 -13.96
CA LYS A 522 -20.18 -0.01 -15.30
C LYS A 522 -18.72 -0.36 -15.51
N ALA A 523 -17.85 -0.09 -14.53
CA ALA A 523 -16.43 -0.38 -14.63
C ALA A 523 -16.15 -1.87 -14.74
N ILE A 524 -16.76 -2.72 -13.89
CA ILE A 524 -16.49 -4.16 -13.92
C ILE A 524 -17.07 -4.83 -15.18
N PHE A 525 -18.27 -4.44 -15.63
CA PHE A 525 -18.86 -4.96 -16.86
C PHE A 525 -18.14 -4.43 -18.12
N SER A 526 -17.57 -3.22 -18.06
CA SER A 526 -16.74 -2.69 -19.15
C SER A 526 -15.40 -3.42 -19.24
N TRP A 527 -14.80 -3.79 -18.10
CA TRP A 527 -13.56 -4.58 -18.06
C TRP A 527 -13.74 -5.97 -18.72
N CYS A 528 -14.92 -6.60 -18.58
CA CYS A 528 -15.23 -7.90 -19.17
C CYS A 528 -16.23 -7.85 -20.36
N CYS A 529 -16.23 -6.75 -21.12
CA CYS A 529 -17.26 -6.37 -22.11
C CYS A 529 -17.46 -7.31 -23.31
N THR A 530 -16.64 -8.35 -23.49
CA THR A 530 -16.79 -9.35 -24.56
C THR A 530 -17.90 -10.37 -24.30
N GLN A 531 -18.71 -10.19 -23.25
CA GLN A 531 -19.78 -11.11 -22.92
C GLN A 531 -20.81 -11.22 -24.06
N VAL A 532 -21.06 -12.45 -24.50
CA VAL A 532 -22.11 -12.81 -25.47
C VAL A 532 -23.15 -13.63 -24.71
N GLU A 533 -24.37 -13.11 -24.56
CA GLU A 533 -25.51 -13.86 -24.00
C GLU A 533 -26.50 -14.18 -25.13
N GLU A 534 -27.02 -15.41 -25.17
CA GLU A 534 -28.02 -15.82 -26.17
C GLU A 534 -29.27 -14.90 -26.09
N GLY A 535 -29.57 -14.21 -27.21
CA GLY A 535 -30.65 -13.21 -27.28
C GLY A 535 -30.18 -11.74 -27.32
N PHE A 536 -28.91 -11.47 -27.01
CA PHE A 536 -28.27 -10.17 -27.22
C PHE A 536 -27.33 -10.27 -28.42
N GLY A 537 -27.78 -9.86 -29.60
CA GLY A 537 -27.08 -10.04 -30.88
C GLY A 537 -25.76 -9.28 -31.08
N GLN A 538 -25.18 -8.70 -30.03
CA GLN A 538 -23.88 -7.98 -29.99
C GLN A 538 -23.28 -8.03 -28.57
N THR A 539 -21.96 -7.80 -28.44
CA THR A 539 -21.29 -7.53 -27.14
C THR A 539 -22.03 -6.44 -26.37
N ILE A 540 -22.36 -6.71 -25.10
CA ILE A 540 -23.26 -5.89 -24.26
C ILE A 540 -22.69 -4.47 -24.02
N VAL A 541 -21.38 -4.27 -24.15
CA VAL A 541 -20.70 -2.98 -23.92
C VAL A 541 -19.60 -2.77 -24.98
N PRO A 542 -19.40 -1.55 -25.54
CA PRO A 542 -18.30 -1.28 -26.47
C PRO A 542 -16.93 -1.55 -25.85
N ARG A 543 -16.04 -2.23 -26.60
CA ARG A 543 -14.66 -2.56 -26.18
C ARG A 543 -13.88 -1.31 -25.74
N ARG A 544 -13.18 -1.40 -24.60
CA ARG A 544 -12.11 -0.46 -24.20
C ARG A 544 -10.77 -1.18 -24.21
N PHE A 545 -9.80 -0.67 -24.96
CA PHE A 545 -8.43 -1.15 -24.95
C PHE A 545 -7.64 -0.50 -23.81
N GLY A 546 -7.35 -1.29 -22.76
CA GLY A 546 -6.36 -0.99 -21.73
C GLY A 546 -6.68 0.16 -20.75
N PRO A 547 -5.86 0.34 -19.71
CA PRO A 547 -6.04 1.39 -18.71
C PRO A 547 -5.63 2.80 -19.17
N ASP A 548 -4.88 2.97 -20.27
CA ASP A 548 -4.22 4.25 -20.61
C ASP A 548 -4.20 4.63 -22.11
N ARG A 549 -5.29 4.44 -22.86
CA ARG A 549 -5.40 5.08 -24.20
C ARG A 549 -6.68 5.93 -24.33
N PRO A 550 -6.58 7.21 -24.75
CA PRO A 550 -7.77 8.01 -25.06
C PRO A 550 -8.47 7.46 -26.30
N LEU A 551 -9.79 7.63 -26.33
CA LEU A 551 -10.63 7.42 -27.50
C LEU A 551 -10.00 8.11 -28.72
N GLU A 552 -9.73 7.37 -29.80
CA GLU A 552 -9.68 8.00 -31.12
C GLU A 552 -11.10 8.47 -31.46
N ILE A 553 -11.44 9.67 -31.01
CA ILE A 553 -12.56 10.42 -31.57
C ILE A 553 -12.03 11.01 -32.87
N LYS A 554 -12.36 10.38 -34.00
CA LYS A 554 -12.40 11.09 -35.29
C LYS A 554 -13.48 12.17 -35.20
N LYS A 555 -13.14 13.31 -34.62
CA LYS A 555 -13.68 14.64 -34.89
C LYS A 555 -12.85 15.68 -34.13
N LYS A 556 -12.25 16.59 -34.89
CA LYS A 556 -11.49 17.76 -34.45
C LYS A 556 -12.24 18.52 -33.35
N SER A 557 -11.69 18.51 -32.14
CA SER A 557 -11.79 19.60 -31.17
C SER A 557 -10.71 19.37 -30.10
N ASP A 558 -9.96 20.43 -29.78
CA ASP A 558 -8.72 20.46 -28.98
C ASP A 558 -8.63 19.47 -27.80
N PRO A 559 -7.54 18.69 -27.69
CA PRO A 559 -7.27 17.86 -26.53
C PRO A 559 -6.43 18.62 -25.49
N LYS A 560 -6.96 18.79 -24.28
CA LYS A 560 -6.15 18.80 -23.07
C LYS A 560 -6.20 17.39 -22.47
N GLU A 561 -5.01 16.82 -22.29
CA GLU A 561 -4.65 15.53 -21.65
C GLU A 561 -4.97 14.20 -22.35
N PRO A 562 -3.90 13.48 -22.76
CA PRO A 562 -3.29 12.44 -21.92
C PRO A 562 -1.78 12.69 -21.68
N GLN A 563 -1.44 13.84 -21.11
CA GLN A 563 -0.04 14.26 -20.95
C GLN A 563 0.65 13.62 -19.75
N PHE A 564 -0.08 13.05 -18.78
CA PHE A 564 0.48 12.57 -17.50
C PHE A 564 1.54 11.46 -17.64
N ILE A 565 1.23 10.35 -18.32
CA ILE A 565 2.13 9.19 -18.42
C ILE A 565 3.28 9.46 -19.41
N HIS A 566 2.97 10.14 -20.53
CA HIS A 566 3.99 10.54 -21.49
C HIS A 566 4.92 11.62 -20.92
N ALA A 567 4.42 12.63 -20.21
CA ALA A 567 5.27 13.63 -19.55
C ALA A 567 6.10 13.02 -18.42
N TRP A 568 5.55 12.07 -17.66
CA TRP A 568 6.32 11.33 -16.66
C TRP A 568 7.41 10.47 -17.29
N LEU A 569 7.12 9.76 -18.39
CA LEU A 569 8.12 8.99 -19.16
C LEU A 569 9.18 9.91 -19.79
N GLU A 570 8.81 11.07 -20.32
CA GLU A 570 9.74 12.02 -20.96
C GLU A 570 10.67 12.70 -19.94
N THR A 571 10.15 13.09 -18.78
CA THR A 571 10.96 13.73 -17.70
C THR A 571 11.90 12.78 -16.99
N ILE A 572 11.64 11.46 -16.99
CA ILE A 572 12.57 10.46 -16.44
C ILE A 572 13.51 9.86 -17.49
N THR A 573 13.38 10.21 -18.78
CA THR A 573 14.30 9.79 -19.86
C THR A 573 15.27 10.89 -20.30
N THR A 574 15.03 12.12 -19.87
CA THR A 574 16.02 13.21 -19.90
C THR A 574 16.87 13.17 -18.62
#